data_AF-A0A928N0J7-F1
#
_entry.id   AF-A0A928N0J7-F1
#
_cell.length_a   1.000
_cell.length_b   1.000
_cell.length_c   1.000
_cell.angle_alpha   90.00
_cell.angle_beta   90.00
_cell.angle_gamma   90.00
#
_symmetry.space_group_name_H-M   'P 1'
#
loop_
_entity.id
_entity.type
_entity.pdbx_description
1 polymer ?
#
loop_
_entity_poly.entity_id
_entity_poly.type
_entity_poly.pdbx_seq_one_letter_code
_entity_poly.pdbx_strand_id
1 'polypeptide(L)'
;MDPYKVLGVSPDDSKETIDQAHKNLCKKYHPDRYIDNPLKDLAEEKLKEINEAYEIIKKNHQSGTKTSGNSTYNNSSNSSFLNVRALINQGKIAEAEAILDGASLKNAEWFFLKGLCALKRGWQDRAYTYIQTAVSMDPTNQEYRSYYNQFVARANAYRTYSNKGGYNSHDTLDCCLNLWCLDSCCECMGGDLISCC
;
A
#
# COMPACT_ATOMS: atom_id res chain seq x y z
N MET A 1 -31.91 9.86 5.34
CA MET A 1 -32.47 8.53 5.05
C MET A 1 -31.86 7.56 6.03
N ASP A 2 -32.67 6.76 6.73
CA ASP A 2 -32.16 5.78 7.68
C ASP A 2 -32.00 4.43 6.94
N PRO A 3 -30.77 3.98 6.67
CA PRO A 3 -30.53 2.81 5.81
C PRO A 3 -31.08 1.52 6.43
N TYR A 4 -31.10 1.41 7.76
CA TYR A 4 -31.65 0.26 8.48
C TYR A 4 -33.17 0.17 8.29
N LYS A 5 -33.86 1.32 8.27
CA LYS A 5 -35.30 1.39 7.98
C LYS A 5 -35.64 1.04 6.53
N VAL A 6 -34.77 1.36 5.56
CA VAL A 6 -34.99 1.01 4.15
C VAL A 6 -34.93 -0.50 3.93
N LEU A 7 -33.97 -1.19 4.59
CA LEU A 7 -33.88 -2.64 4.54
C LEU A 7 -34.85 -3.36 5.49
N GLY A 8 -35.45 -2.64 6.44
CA GLY A 8 -36.34 -3.21 7.45
C GLY A 8 -35.60 -4.05 8.50
N VAL A 9 -34.34 -3.72 8.75
CA VAL A 9 -33.45 -4.44 9.69
C VAL A 9 -33.07 -3.54 10.85
N SER A 10 -32.69 -4.15 11.97
CA SER A 10 -32.14 -3.47 13.14
C SER A 10 -30.65 -3.17 12.93
N PRO A 11 -30.10 -2.08 13.50
CA PRO A 11 -28.65 -1.85 13.54
C PRO A 11 -27.88 -2.91 14.34
N ASP A 12 -28.56 -3.70 15.16
CA ASP A 12 -27.97 -4.80 15.94
C ASP A 12 -28.05 -6.16 15.19
N ASP A 13 -28.70 -6.22 14.03
CA ASP A 13 -28.87 -7.47 13.30
C ASP A 13 -27.52 -8.02 12.78
N SER A 14 -27.45 -9.34 12.72
CA SER A 14 -26.28 -10.03 12.16
C SER A 14 -26.14 -9.76 10.66
N LYS A 15 -24.89 -9.76 10.17
CA LYS A 15 -24.58 -9.54 8.75
C LYS A 15 -25.36 -10.49 7.82
N GLU A 16 -25.58 -11.73 8.26
CA GLU A 16 -26.37 -12.73 7.53
C GLU A 16 -27.83 -12.30 7.38
N THR A 17 -28.44 -11.76 8.44
CA THR A 17 -29.80 -11.23 8.43
C THR A 17 -29.93 -10.05 7.46
N ILE A 18 -28.95 -9.14 7.48
CA ILE A 18 -28.90 -7.96 6.60
C ILE A 18 -28.78 -8.39 5.12
N ASP A 19 -27.92 -9.35 4.83
CA ASP A 19 -27.72 -9.89 3.48
C ASP A 19 -28.98 -10.64 2.97
N GLN A 20 -29.62 -11.41 3.85
CA GLN A 20 -30.85 -12.10 3.53
C GLN A 20 -32.02 -11.12 3.25
N ALA A 21 -32.13 -10.05 4.03
CA ALA A 21 -33.12 -9.00 3.83
C ALA A 21 -32.91 -8.29 2.48
N HIS A 22 -31.66 -7.92 2.16
CA HIS A 22 -31.31 -7.33 0.86
C HIS A 22 -31.69 -8.24 -0.31
N LYS A 23 -31.30 -9.52 -0.25
CA LYS A 23 -31.64 -10.52 -1.29
C LYS A 23 -33.15 -10.66 -1.50
N ASN A 24 -33.92 -10.66 -0.42
CA ASN A 24 -35.38 -10.76 -0.48
C ASN A 24 -36.00 -9.51 -1.14
N LEU A 25 -35.50 -8.32 -0.81
CA LEU A 25 -35.95 -7.07 -1.40
C LEU A 25 -35.57 -6.96 -2.88
N CYS A 26 -34.35 -7.34 -3.26
CA CYS A 26 -33.94 -7.37 -4.66
C CYS A 26 -34.77 -8.35 -5.50
N LYS A 27 -35.10 -9.53 -4.96
CA LYS A 27 -36.01 -10.47 -5.62
C LYS A 27 -37.42 -9.91 -5.78
N LYS A 28 -37.87 -9.10 -4.82
CA LYS A 28 -39.20 -8.47 -4.85
C LYS A 28 -39.28 -7.38 -5.90
N TYR A 29 -38.27 -6.52 -6.01
CA TYR A 29 -38.20 -5.37 -6.92
C TYR A 29 -37.38 -5.65 -8.19
N HIS A 30 -37.16 -6.92 -8.54
CA HIS A 30 -36.35 -7.27 -9.70
C HIS A 30 -37.01 -6.77 -10.99
N PRO A 31 -36.26 -6.13 -11.92
CA PRO A 31 -36.83 -5.54 -13.14
C PRO A 31 -37.56 -6.56 -14.02
N ASP A 32 -37.15 -7.84 -13.96
CA ASP A 32 -37.81 -8.97 -14.65
C ASP A 32 -39.28 -9.18 -14.23
N ARG A 33 -39.63 -8.81 -12.98
CA ARG A 33 -41.00 -8.93 -12.48
C ARG A 33 -41.92 -7.78 -12.90
N TYR A 34 -41.35 -6.72 -13.48
CA TYR A 34 -42.05 -5.47 -13.80
C TYR A 34 -41.84 -5.01 -15.25
N ILE A 35 -41.51 -5.93 -16.16
CA ILE A 35 -41.22 -5.62 -17.58
C ILE A 35 -42.39 -4.90 -18.28
N ASP A 36 -43.63 -5.32 -18.01
CA ASP A 36 -44.86 -4.79 -18.64
C ASP A 36 -45.79 -4.04 -17.64
N ASN A 37 -45.23 -3.45 -16.58
CA ASN A 37 -46.02 -2.76 -15.55
C ASN A 37 -45.68 -1.26 -15.52
N PRO A 38 -46.67 -0.34 -15.49
CA PRO A 38 -46.42 1.11 -15.32
C PRO A 38 -45.70 1.46 -14.00
N LEU A 39 -45.61 0.52 -13.05
CA LEU A 39 -44.87 0.65 -11.80
C LEU A 39 -43.38 0.31 -11.92
N LYS A 40 -42.88 0.00 -13.12
CA LYS A 40 -41.46 -0.34 -13.36
C LYS A 40 -40.51 0.73 -12.86
N ASP A 41 -40.79 1.99 -13.17
CA ASP A 41 -39.94 3.12 -12.76
C ASP A 41 -39.87 3.25 -11.23
N LEU A 42 -40.99 3.03 -10.53
CA LEU A 42 -41.04 3.04 -9.07
C LEU A 42 -40.31 1.84 -8.44
N ALA A 43 -40.37 0.67 -9.09
CA ALA A 43 -39.64 -0.51 -8.64
C ALA A 43 -38.12 -0.33 -8.80
N GLU A 44 -37.68 0.30 -9.89
CA GLU A 44 -36.27 0.63 -10.13
C GLU A 44 -35.74 1.65 -9.11
N GLU A 45 -36.50 2.72 -8.85
CA GLU A 45 -36.15 3.71 -7.84
C GLU A 45 -36.04 3.07 -6.45
N LYS A 46 -36.99 2.20 -6.10
CA LYS A 46 -36.92 1.46 -4.83
C LYS A 46 -35.74 0.51 -4.75
N LEU A 47 -35.42 -0.20 -5.84
CA LEU A 47 -34.26 -1.08 -5.89
C LEU A 47 -32.96 -0.30 -5.70
N LYS A 48 -32.85 0.89 -6.29
CA LYS A 48 -31.71 1.78 -6.11
C LYS A 48 -31.57 2.21 -4.65
N GLU A 49 -32.67 2.63 -4.02
CA GLU A 49 -32.72 3.02 -2.60
C GLU A 49 -32.26 1.86 -1.68
N ILE A 50 -32.69 0.63 -1.98
CA ILE A 50 -32.30 -0.59 -1.25
C ILE A 50 -30.80 -0.86 -1.38
N ASN A 51 -30.24 -0.72 -2.59
CA ASN A 51 -28.81 -0.94 -2.83
C ASN A 51 -27.95 0.12 -2.12
N GLU A 52 -28.34 1.40 -2.18
CA GLU A 52 -27.64 2.48 -1.47
C GLU A 52 -27.64 2.25 0.05
N ALA A 53 -28.78 1.85 0.60
CA ALA A 53 -28.90 1.56 2.02
C ALA A 53 -28.04 0.35 2.46
N TYR A 54 -28.00 -0.73 1.66
CA TYR A 54 -27.18 -1.91 1.97
C TYR A 54 -25.68 -1.58 1.99
N GLU A 55 -25.20 -0.79 1.03
CA GLU A 55 -23.79 -0.37 0.96
C GLU A 55 -23.39 0.47 2.18
N ILE A 56 -24.27 1.36 2.65
CA ILE A 56 -24.04 2.15 3.86
C ILE A 56 -23.94 1.24 5.10
N ILE A 57 -24.85 0.27 5.26
CA ILE A 57 -24.84 -0.67 6.38
C ILE A 57 -23.58 -1.55 6.35
N LYS A 58 -23.23 -2.08 5.18
CA LYS A 58 -22.04 -2.90 4.96
C LYS A 58 -20.77 -2.14 5.33
N LYS A 59 -20.67 -0.87 4.93
CA LYS A 59 -19.58 0.02 5.32
C LYS A 59 -19.52 0.25 6.83
N ASN A 60 -20.65 0.49 7.49
CA ASN A 60 -20.71 0.69 8.94
C ASN A 60 -20.32 -0.56 9.74
N HIS A 61 -20.82 -1.74 9.35
CA HIS A 61 -20.45 -3.02 9.97
C HIS A 61 -19.00 -3.44 9.72
N GLN A 62 -18.37 -2.98 8.64
CA GLN A 62 -16.93 -3.17 8.39
C GLN A 62 -16.07 -2.13 9.15
N SER A 63 -16.63 -0.95 9.44
CA SER A 63 -15.94 0.16 10.12
C SER A 63 -15.76 -0.03 11.65
N GLY A 64 -16.29 -1.10 12.24
CA GLY A 64 -15.94 -1.50 13.62
C GLY A 64 -14.47 -1.92 13.78
N THR A 65 -13.79 -2.19 12.68
CA THR A 65 -12.33 -2.29 12.59
C THR A 65 -11.79 -0.94 12.16
N LYS A 66 -11.16 -0.20 13.08
CA LYS A 66 -10.45 1.05 12.77
C LYS A 66 -9.41 0.80 11.68
N THR A 67 -9.73 1.14 10.44
CA THR A 67 -8.75 1.46 9.42
C THR A 67 -9.37 2.49 8.50
N SER A 68 -8.79 3.68 8.52
CA SER A 68 -9.08 4.77 7.58
C SER A 68 -8.84 4.25 6.16
N GLY A 69 -9.90 3.78 5.51
CA GLY A 69 -9.88 3.27 4.15
C GLY A 69 -10.44 4.34 3.22
N ASN A 70 -9.54 5.18 2.71
CA ASN A 70 -9.82 6.16 1.68
C ASN A 70 -10.35 5.44 0.42
N SER A 71 -11.55 5.81 -0.03
CA SER A 71 -12.11 5.35 -1.31
C SER A 71 -11.11 5.64 -2.43
N THR A 72 -10.42 4.62 -2.90
CA THR A 72 -9.49 4.76 -4.03
C THR A 72 -10.06 3.99 -5.20
N TYR A 73 -10.44 4.78 -6.21
CA TYR A 73 -10.78 4.36 -7.57
C TYR A 73 -9.97 3.13 -7.99
N ASN A 74 -10.71 2.08 -8.38
CA ASN A 74 -10.15 0.85 -8.92
C ASN A 74 -9.52 1.13 -10.29
N ASN A 75 -8.29 1.62 -10.27
CA ASN A 75 -7.35 1.56 -11.37
C ASN A 75 -6.58 0.25 -11.18
N SER A 76 -6.84 -0.74 -12.02
CA SER A 76 -6.23 -2.09 -11.93
C SER A 76 -4.69 -2.06 -11.96
N SER A 77 -4.09 -0.97 -12.44
CA SER A 77 -2.64 -0.76 -12.36
C SER A 77 -2.21 -0.34 -10.95
N ASN A 78 -2.99 0.51 -10.28
CA ASN A 78 -2.75 0.90 -8.88
C ASN A 78 -2.94 -0.27 -7.92
N SER A 79 -3.89 -1.19 -8.17
CA SER A 79 -4.02 -2.39 -7.32
C SER A 79 -2.79 -3.30 -7.38
N SER A 80 -2.17 -3.40 -8.57
CA SER A 80 -0.92 -4.14 -8.76
C SER A 80 0.25 -3.49 -7.99
N PHE A 81 0.37 -2.16 -8.05
CA PHE A 81 1.38 -1.41 -7.29
C PHE A 81 1.15 -1.46 -5.77
N LEU A 82 -0.11 -1.48 -5.32
CA LEU A 82 -0.45 -1.68 -3.91
C LEU A 82 -0.02 -3.07 -3.41
N ASN A 83 -0.23 -4.11 -4.23
CA ASN A 83 0.25 -5.45 -3.92
C ASN A 83 1.78 -5.51 -3.86
N VAL A 84 2.47 -4.84 -4.79
CA VAL A 84 3.94 -4.71 -4.79
C VAL A 84 4.45 -4.06 -3.49
N ARG A 85 3.79 -3.00 -3.00
CA ARG A 85 4.14 -2.37 -1.70
C ARG A 85 3.99 -3.37 -0.55
N ALA A 86 2.93 -4.19 -0.54
CA ALA A 86 2.73 -5.22 0.47
C ALA A 86 3.83 -6.30 0.41
N LEU A 87 4.21 -6.75 -0.78
CA LEU A 87 5.29 -7.73 -0.98
C LEU A 87 6.66 -7.20 -0.52
N ILE A 88 6.95 -5.92 -0.77
CA ILE A 88 8.18 -5.27 -0.29
C ILE A 88 8.22 -5.25 1.24
N ASN A 89 7.10 -4.95 1.90
CA ASN A 89 7.00 -4.99 3.36
C ASN A 89 7.17 -6.40 3.93
N GLN A 90 6.75 -7.41 3.19
CA GLN A 90 6.95 -8.83 3.53
C GLN A 90 8.37 -9.34 3.21
N GLY A 91 9.22 -8.53 2.56
CA GLY A 91 10.57 -8.94 2.14
C GLY A 91 10.59 -9.86 0.92
N LYS A 92 9.46 -10.05 0.24
CA LYS A 92 9.34 -10.88 -0.98
C LYS A 92 9.73 -10.09 -2.22
N ILE A 93 11.01 -9.72 -2.28
CA ILE A 93 11.56 -8.80 -3.28
C ILE A 93 11.51 -9.40 -4.69
N ALA A 94 11.76 -10.70 -4.84
CA ALA A 94 11.73 -11.37 -6.15
C ALA A 94 10.33 -11.41 -6.78
N GLU A 95 9.29 -11.67 -5.98
CA GLU A 95 7.90 -11.66 -6.44
C GLU A 95 7.47 -10.25 -6.86
N ALA A 96 7.87 -9.24 -6.08
CA ALA A 96 7.62 -7.84 -6.39
C ALA A 96 8.23 -7.41 -7.73
N GLU A 97 9.46 -7.85 -8.04
CA GLU A 97 10.09 -7.55 -9.33
C GLU A 97 9.40 -8.23 -10.50
N ALA A 98 8.98 -9.49 -10.36
CA ALA A 98 8.27 -10.20 -11.42
C ALA A 98 6.99 -9.46 -11.84
N ILE A 99 6.23 -8.94 -10.86
CA ILE A 99 5.03 -8.13 -11.12
C ILE A 99 5.41 -6.79 -11.77
N LEU A 100 6.49 -6.14 -11.32
CA LEU A 100 6.96 -4.88 -11.90
C LEU A 100 7.49 -5.06 -13.34
N ASP A 101 8.21 -6.13 -13.66
CA ASP A 101 8.69 -6.39 -15.02
C ASP A 101 7.56 -6.75 -15.99
N GLY A 102 6.45 -7.29 -15.48
CA GLY A 102 5.21 -7.44 -16.25
C GLY A 102 4.46 -6.13 -16.51
N ALA A 103 4.78 -5.05 -15.81
CA ALA A 103 4.12 -3.76 -15.98
C ALA A 103 4.65 -3.04 -17.24
N SER A 104 3.80 -2.87 -18.24
CA SER A 104 4.13 -2.21 -19.50
C SER A 104 4.31 -0.69 -19.38
N LEU A 105 3.66 -0.06 -18.39
CA LEU A 105 3.71 1.37 -18.16
C LEU A 105 4.71 1.72 -17.04
N LYS A 106 5.81 2.35 -17.44
CA LYS A 106 6.83 2.87 -16.51
C LYS A 106 6.42 4.24 -15.98
N ASN A 107 5.43 4.25 -15.10
CA ASN A 107 4.99 5.45 -14.38
C ASN A 107 5.98 5.82 -13.26
N ALA A 108 5.89 7.02 -12.69
CA ALA A 108 6.79 7.40 -11.58
C ALA A 108 6.70 6.47 -10.37
N GLU A 109 5.50 5.94 -10.09
CA GLU A 109 5.32 4.96 -9.02
C GLU A 109 6.05 3.64 -9.30
N TRP A 110 6.11 3.20 -10.55
CA TRP A 110 6.87 2.01 -10.94
C TRP A 110 8.37 2.19 -10.65
N PHE A 111 8.93 3.34 -11.03
CA PHE A 111 10.34 3.65 -10.78
C PHE A 111 10.62 3.76 -9.28
N PHE A 112 9.72 4.38 -8.53
CA PHE A 112 9.84 4.47 -7.08
C PHE A 112 9.89 3.08 -6.43
N LEU A 113 8.94 2.19 -6.76
CA LEU A 113 8.90 0.83 -6.22
C LEU A 113 10.11 0.00 -6.64
N LYS A 114 10.60 0.15 -7.88
CA LYS A 114 11.82 -0.53 -8.33
C LYS A 114 13.08 -0.01 -7.62
N GLY A 115 13.11 1.28 -7.29
CA GLY A 115 14.11 1.86 -6.40
C GLY A 115 14.11 1.25 -5.00
N LEU A 116 12.93 1.13 -4.37
CA LEU A 116 12.78 0.50 -3.05
C LEU A 116 13.23 -0.98 -3.06
N CYS A 117 12.85 -1.70 -4.12
CA CYS A 117 13.28 -3.07 -4.35
C CYS A 117 14.81 -3.20 -4.41
N ALA A 118 15.46 -2.35 -5.22
CA ALA A 118 16.91 -2.31 -5.35
C ALA A 118 17.61 -1.99 -4.01
N LEU A 119 17.02 -1.13 -3.17
CA LEU A 119 17.54 -0.85 -1.82
C LEU A 119 17.51 -2.06 -0.90
N LYS A 120 16.41 -2.81 -0.92
CA LYS A 120 16.29 -4.04 -0.13
C LYS A 120 17.30 -5.11 -0.57
N ARG A 121 17.71 -5.08 -1.84
CA ARG A 121 18.73 -5.95 -2.40
C ARG A 121 20.18 -5.46 -2.23
N GLY A 122 20.37 -4.24 -1.69
CA GLY A 122 21.68 -3.64 -1.49
C GLY A 122 22.27 -2.93 -2.71
N TRP A 123 21.54 -2.84 -3.83
CA TRP A 123 21.98 -2.13 -5.03
C TRP A 123 21.69 -0.63 -4.94
N GLN A 124 22.42 0.05 -4.05
CA GLN A 124 22.22 1.46 -3.73
C GLN A 124 22.42 2.39 -4.94
N ASP A 125 23.36 2.06 -5.82
CA ASP A 125 23.66 2.84 -7.03
C ASP A 125 22.46 2.90 -7.99
N ARG A 126 21.91 1.74 -8.36
CA ARG A 126 20.71 1.65 -9.21
C ARG A 126 19.49 2.28 -8.55
N ALA A 127 19.34 2.08 -7.24
CA ALA A 127 18.25 2.66 -6.48
C ALA A 127 18.23 4.19 -6.55
N TYR A 128 19.41 4.82 -6.44
CA TYR A 128 19.55 6.28 -6.55
C TYR A 128 18.99 6.79 -7.88
N THR A 129 19.40 6.18 -8.99
CA THR A 129 18.93 6.57 -10.32
C THR A 129 17.41 6.46 -10.44
N TYR A 130 16.83 5.34 -10.00
CA TYR A 130 15.38 5.14 -10.09
C TYR A 130 14.59 6.14 -9.24
N ILE A 131 15.02 6.41 -8.00
CA ILE A 131 14.36 7.37 -7.13
C ILE A 131 14.49 8.79 -7.70
N GLN A 132 15.65 9.15 -8.25
CA GLN A 132 15.85 10.44 -8.90
C GLN A 132 14.92 10.60 -10.12
N THR A 133 14.81 9.58 -10.97
CA THR A 133 13.88 9.60 -12.11
C THR A 133 12.43 9.74 -11.63
N ALA A 134 12.03 9.05 -10.57
CA ALA A 134 10.68 9.17 -10.01
C ALA A 134 10.36 10.60 -9.54
N VAL A 135 11.28 11.26 -8.82
CA VAL A 135 11.11 12.66 -8.37
C VAL A 135 11.06 13.63 -9.55
N SER A 136 11.85 13.38 -10.60
CA SER A 136 11.84 14.23 -11.79
C SER A 136 10.55 14.12 -12.61
N MET A 137 9.90 12.95 -12.61
CA MET A 137 8.65 12.75 -13.33
C MET A 137 7.45 13.34 -12.57
N ASP A 138 7.39 13.14 -11.26
CA ASP A 138 6.32 13.67 -10.41
C ASP A 138 6.89 14.56 -9.29
N PRO A 139 7.23 15.83 -9.59
CA PRO A 139 7.77 16.76 -8.60
C PRO A 139 6.73 17.22 -7.57
N THR A 140 5.44 17.06 -7.89
CA THR A 140 4.32 17.39 -7.01
C THR A 140 4.17 16.36 -5.89
N ASN A 141 4.68 15.14 -6.05
CA ASN A 141 4.55 14.10 -5.03
C ASN A 141 5.55 14.34 -3.89
N GLN A 142 5.01 14.63 -2.71
CA GLN A 142 5.80 14.88 -1.51
C GLN A 142 6.48 13.62 -0.96
N GLU A 143 5.92 12.42 -1.18
CA GLU A 143 6.50 11.16 -0.69
C GLU A 143 7.83 10.84 -1.38
N TYR A 144 7.92 11.05 -2.69
CA TYR A 144 9.15 10.77 -3.44
C TYR A 144 10.27 11.72 -3.02
N ARG A 145 9.94 13.00 -2.79
CA ARG A 145 10.89 14.02 -2.36
C ARG A 145 11.39 13.78 -0.94
N SER A 146 10.49 13.46 -0.01
CA SER A 146 10.88 13.17 1.37
C SER A 146 11.77 11.92 1.43
N TYR A 147 11.44 10.89 0.66
CA TYR A 147 12.24 9.67 0.56
C TYR A 147 13.63 9.91 -0.05
N TYR A 148 13.69 10.65 -1.16
CA TYR A 148 14.96 11.02 -1.79
C TYR A 148 15.87 11.81 -0.85
N ASN A 149 15.33 12.80 -0.14
CA ASN A 149 16.10 13.58 0.83
C ASN A 149 16.67 12.71 1.95
N GLN A 150 15.89 11.75 2.48
CA GLN A 150 16.37 10.79 3.48
C GLN A 150 17.48 9.89 2.90
N PHE A 151 17.30 9.43 1.66
CA PHE A 151 18.27 8.57 0.98
C PHE A 151 19.61 9.29 0.74
N VAL A 152 19.56 10.53 0.25
CA VAL A 152 20.75 11.37 0.02
C VAL A 152 21.42 11.75 1.34
N ALA A 153 20.65 12.08 2.38
CA ALA A 153 21.20 12.37 3.70
C ALA A 153 21.97 11.16 4.26
N ARG A 154 21.40 9.94 4.09
CA ARG A 154 22.08 8.70 4.48
C ARG A 154 23.36 8.47 3.67
N ALA A 155 23.30 8.61 2.34
CA ALA A 155 24.48 8.45 1.49
C ALA A 155 25.59 9.47 1.83
N ASN A 156 25.21 10.71 2.14
CA ASN A 156 26.15 11.76 2.53
C ASN A 156 26.69 11.58 3.95
N ALA A 157 25.93 10.98 4.87
CA ALA A 157 26.43 10.67 6.22
C ALA A 157 27.64 9.73 6.17
N TYR A 158 27.58 8.67 5.34
CA TYR A 158 28.72 7.77 5.13
C TYR A 158 29.93 8.47 4.49
N ARG A 159 29.70 9.37 3.53
CA ARG A 159 30.78 10.15 2.88
C ARG A 159 31.41 11.18 3.82
N THR A 160 30.59 11.82 4.65
CA THR A 160 31.05 12.83 5.62
C THR A 160 31.87 12.18 6.72
N TYR A 161 31.52 10.96 7.14
CA TYR A 161 32.31 10.19 8.09
C TYR A 161 33.71 9.83 7.54
N SER A 162 33.81 9.45 6.27
CA SER A 162 35.10 9.19 5.60
C SER A 162 35.99 10.44 5.51
N ASN A 163 35.42 11.64 5.41
CA ASN A 163 36.17 12.90 5.35
C ASN A 163 36.42 13.53 6.72
N LYS A 164 35.89 12.95 7.80
CA LYS A 164 36.04 13.42 9.18
C LYS A 164 36.90 12.46 10.02
N GLY A 165 37.84 11.76 9.37
CA GLY A 165 38.99 11.10 9.99
C GLY A 165 40.03 12.09 10.54
N GLY A 166 39.56 13.18 11.15
CA GLY A 166 40.37 14.11 11.91
C GLY A 166 39.95 13.99 13.36
N TYR A 167 40.77 13.32 14.17
CA TYR A 167 40.72 13.24 15.62
C TYR A 167 40.08 14.50 16.22
N ASN A 168 38.86 14.42 16.74
CA ASN A 168 38.38 15.24 17.86
C ASN A 168 36.93 14.88 18.21
N SER A 169 36.75 14.58 19.50
CA SER A 169 35.51 14.69 20.28
C SER A 169 34.51 13.53 20.20
N HIS A 170 34.75 12.54 21.07
CA HIS A 170 33.82 12.07 22.10
C HIS A 170 32.36 11.80 21.68
N ASP A 171 32.11 10.64 21.06
CA ASP A 171 30.83 9.92 21.17
C ASP A 171 31.10 8.41 21.10
N THR A 172 31.45 7.82 22.25
CA THR A 172 31.69 6.38 22.41
C THR A 172 30.43 5.52 22.24
N LEU A 173 29.27 6.14 21.99
CA LEU A 173 28.04 5.48 21.59
C LEU A 173 27.97 5.22 20.07
N ASP A 174 28.77 5.92 19.25
CA ASP A 174 28.84 5.69 17.80
C ASP A 174 29.75 4.49 17.43
N CYS A 175 30.64 4.05 18.32
CA CYS A 175 31.49 2.89 18.02
C CYS A 175 30.69 1.59 18.00
N CYS A 176 29.67 1.44 18.86
CA CYS A 176 28.84 0.23 18.95
C CYS A 176 27.86 0.12 17.78
N LEU A 177 27.27 1.24 17.34
CA LEU A 177 26.41 1.27 16.15
C LEU A 177 27.23 1.00 14.87
N ASN A 178 28.47 1.52 14.82
CA ASN A 178 29.42 1.26 13.75
C ASN A 178 29.91 -0.19 13.74
N LEU A 179 30.16 -0.80 14.89
CA LEU A 179 30.53 -2.23 14.99
C LEU A 179 29.39 -3.13 14.54
N TRP A 180 28.14 -2.82 14.87
CA TRP A 180 26.98 -3.62 14.43
C TRP A 180 26.74 -3.54 12.91
N CYS A 181 26.99 -2.37 12.31
CA CYS A 181 26.94 -2.20 10.86
C CYS A 181 28.13 -2.86 10.14
N LEU A 182 29.31 -2.92 10.77
CA LEU A 182 30.48 -3.62 10.23
C LEU A 182 30.31 -5.15 10.31
N ASP A 183 29.74 -5.65 11.40
CA ASP A 183 29.47 -7.08 11.62
C ASP A 183 28.45 -7.63 10.61
N SER A 184 27.37 -6.87 10.36
CA SER A 184 26.36 -7.23 9.34
C SER A 184 26.88 -7.13 7.90
N CYS A 185 27.85 -6.25 7.62
CA CYS A 185 28.48 -6.13 6.31
C CYS A 185 29.57 -7.20 6.07
N CYS A 186 30.24 -7.67 7.13
CA CYS A 186 31.28 -8.70 7.04
C CYS A 186 30.66 -10.10 6.80
N GLU A 187 29.53 -10.40 7.45
CA GLU A 187 28.83 -11.69 7.28
C GLU A 187 28.17 -11.85 5.90
N CYS A 188 27.86 -10.77 5.18
CA CYS A 188 27.20 -10.83 3.86
C CYS A 188 28.16 -10.82 2.65
N MET A 189 29.47 -10.59 2.83
CA MET A 189 30.45 -10.50 1.73
C MET A 189 31.57 -11.56 1.78
N GLY A 190 31.40 -12.65 2.53
CA GLY A 190 32.18 -13.88 2.38
C GLY A 190 33.69 -13.74 2.67
N GLY A 191 34.08 -14.07 3.89
CA GLY A 191 35.48 -14.16 4.30
C GLY A 191 35.62 -14.88 5.63
N ASP A 192 35.58 -16.20 5.57
CA ASP A 192 35.97 -17.13 6.62
C ASP A 192 37.47 -17.04 6.91
N LEU A 193 37.88 -16.24 7.90
CA LEU A 193 39.23 -16.35 8.48
C LEU A 193 39.16 -16.13 9.99
N ILE A 194 38.51 -17.08 10.67
CA ILE A 194 38.91 -17.76 11.91
C ILE A 194 37.66 -18.38 12.54
N SER A 195 37.63 -19.72 12.62
CA SER A 195 36.76 -20.43 13.55
C SER A 195 37.27 -20.14 14.96
N CYS A 196 36.54 -19.32 15.71
CA CYS A 196 36.73 -19.23 17.15
C CYS A 196 35.71 -20.16 17.82
N CYS A 197 36.27 -21.19 18.47
CA CYS A 197 35.62 -22.11 19.40
C CYS A 197 34.80 -21.41 20.50
#